data_AF-A0A976Q6A2-F1
#
_entry.id   AF-A0A976Q6A2-F1
#
_cell.length_a   1.000
_cell.length_b   1.000
_cell.length_c   1.000
_cell.angle_alpha   90.00
_cell.angle_beta   90.00
_cell.angle_gamma   90.00
#
_symmetry.space_group_name_H-M   'P 1'
#
loop_
_entity.id
_entity.type
_entity.pdbx_description
1 polymer ?
#
loop_
_entity_poly.entity_id
_entity_poly.type
_entity_poly.pdbx_seq_one_letter_code
_entity_poly.pdbx_strand_id
1 'polypeptide(L)'
;NSDSSVKKLKGDSRPVNTENDRAYILSNLFAVDCVVIFTEETPYEIISKILPDVLVKGGDWKAEDIVGSDVVIKNGGMVKSLKYVNNYSTTGLIKRISSR
;
A
#
# COMPACT_ATOMS: atom_id res chain seq x y z
N ASN A 1 1.51 -0.05 -6.04
CA ASN A 1 0.62 -0.49 -7.14
C ASN A 1 0.67 0.49 -8.30
N SER A 2 0.80 -0.05 -9.51
CA SER A 2 0.56 0.61 -10.78
C SER A 2 -0.93 0.90 -11.00
N ASP A 3 -1.25 1.71 -12.01
CA ASP A 3 -2.63 2.03 -12.37
C ASP A 3 -3.40 0.80 -12.85
N SER A 4 -2.74 -0.09 -13.60
CA SER A 4 -3.32 -1.36 -14.04
C SER A 4 -3.61 -2.29 -12.85
N SER A 5 -2.70 -2.37 -11.87
CA SER A 5 -2.89 -3.16 -10.64
C SER A 5 -4.06 -2.63 -9.81
N VAL A 6 -4.16 -1.31 -9.62
CA VAL A 6 -5.27 -0.70 -8.87
C VAL A 6 -6.60 -0.88 -9.60
N LYS A 7 -6.63 -0.72 -10.93
CA LYS A 7 -7.85 -0.90 -11.73
C LYS A 7 -8.40 -2.31 -11.61
N LYS A 8 -7.55 -3.34 -11.68
CA LYS A 8 -7.96 -4.74 -11.46
C LYS A 8 -8.56 -4.95 -10.07
N LEU A 9 -7.97 -4.34 -9.05
CA LEU A 9 -8.39 -4.51 -7.66
C LEU A 9 -9.67 -3.74 -7.30
N LYS A 10 -9.90 -2.57 -7.91
CA LYS A 10 -10.94 -1.62 -7.48
C LYS A 10 -11.93 -1.19 -8.57
N GLY A 11 -11.78 -1.72 -9.79
CA GLY A 11 -12.60 -1.40 -10.96
C GLY A 11 -12.14 -0.17 -11.74
N ASP A 12 -12.80 0.06 -12.88
CA ASP A 12 -12.38 1.05 -13.89
C ASP A 12 -12.36 2.51 -13.41
N SER A 13 -13.12 2.83 -12.36
CA SER A 13 -13.14 4.16 -11.77
C SER A 13 -11.91 4.48 -10.89
N ARG A 14 -10.96 3.55 -10.77
CA ARG A 14 -9.78 3.68 -9.92
C ARG A 14 -8.50 3.30 -10.68
N PRO A 15 -7.34 3.89 -10.32
CA PRO A 15 -7.15 4.97 -9.33
C PRO A 15 -7.67 6.33 -9.85
N VAL A 16 -7.80 7.32 -8.96
CA VAL A 16 -8.21 8.69 -9.35
C VAL A 16 -7.02 9.50 -9.85
N ASN A 17 -5.89 9.36 -9.18
CA ASN A 17 -4.62 9.96 -9.56
C ASN A 17 -3.72 8.87 -10.15
N THR A 18 -2.94 9.21 -11.17
CA THR A 18 -2.03 8.28 -11.84
C THR A 18 -0.97 7.73 -10.88
N GLU A 19 -0.30 6.65 -11.24
CA GLU A 19 0.77 6.06 -10.44
C GLU A 19 1.93 7.02 -10.21
N ASN A 20 2.26 7.83 -11.21
CA ASN A 20 3.31 8.83 -11.12
C ASN A 20 2.92 9.98 -10.18
N ASP A 21 1.68 10.47 -10.23
CA ASP A 21 1.21 11.52 -9.31
C ASP A 21 1.18 11.02 -7.87
N ARG A 22 0.72 9.78 -7.65
CA ARG A 22 0.71 9.16 -6.32
C ARG A 22 2.12 8.97 -5.79
N ALA A 23 3.05 8.49 -6.63
CA ALA A 23 4.45 8.32 -6.25
C ALA A 23 5.09 9.67 -5.92
N TYR A 24 4.88 10.69 -6.75
CA TYR A 24 5.38 12.04 -6.53
C TYR A 24 4.97 12.61 -5.16
N ILE A 25 3.68 12.52 -4.81
CA ILE A 25 3.20 13.00 -3.51
C ILE A 25 3.82 12.22 -2.34
N LEU A 26 3.92 10.88 -2.46
CA LEU A 26 4.52 10.05 -1.41
C LEU A 26 6.01 10.35 -1.21
N SER A 27 6.77 10.54 -2.29
CA SER A 27 8.20 10.88 -2.25
C SER A 27 8.50 12.26 -1.65
N ASN A 28 7.48 13.12 -1.50
CA ASN A 28 7.61 14.44 -0.87
C ASN A 28 7.26 14.43 0.63
N LEU A 29 6.92 13.27 1.21
CA LEU A 29 6.76 13.15 2.65
C LEU A 29 8.13 13.02 3.31
N PHE A 30 8.39 13.84 4.34
CA PHE A 30 9.68 13.85 5.06
C PHE A 30 10.12 12.46 5.57
N ALA A 31 9.16 11.59 5.90
CA ALA A 31 9.43 10.25 6.43
C ALA A 31 9.62 9.16 5.35
N VAL A 32 9.66 9.52 4.07
CA VAL A 32 9.76 8.56 2.95
C VAL A 32 11.08 8.74 2.22
N ASP A 33 11.94 7.72 2.27
CA ASP A 33 13.22 7.70 1.56
C ASP A 33 13.10 7.20 0.10
N CYS A 34 12.16 6.30 -0.17
CA CYS A 34 12.01 5.67 -1.48
C CYS A 34 10.56 5.23 -1.73
N VAL A 35 10.12 5.34 -2.99
CA VAL A 35 8.82 4.86 -3.47
C VAL A 35 9.03 3.93 -4.66
N VAL A 36 8.45 2.74 -4.59
CA VAL A 36 8.51 1.75 -5.67
C VAL A 36 7.12 1.47 -6.23
N ILE A 37 6.97 1.61 -7.54
CA ILE A 37 5.78 1.18 -8.27
C ILE A 37 5.95 -0.29 -8.68
N PHE A 38 4.91 -1.09 -8.45
CA PHE A 38 4.85 -2.51 -8.80
C PHE A 38 3.52 -2.82 -9.48
N THR A 39 3.51 -3.76 -10.42
CA THR A 39 2.35 -4.04 -11.32
C THR A 39 1.60 -5.32 -10.96
N GLU A 40 2.24 -6.16 -10.17
CA GLU A 40 1.70 -7.40 -9.64
C GLU A 40 0.44 -7.15 -8.80
N GLU A 41 -0.36 -8.20 -8.63
CA GLU A 41 -1.60 -8.15 -7.84
C GLU A 41 -1.31 -7.90 -6.35
N THR A 42 -0.20 -8.42 -5.86
CA THR A 42 0.27 -8.27 -4.49
C THR A 42 1.72 -7.77 -4.47
N PRO A 43 2.18 -7.11 -3.38
CA PRO A 43 3.56 -6.65 -3.28
C PRO A 43 4.57 -7.78 -2.98
N TYR A 44 4.17 -9.06 -3.01
CA TYR A 44 5.02 -10.18 -2.60
C TYR A 44 6.38 -10.18 -3.28
N GLU A 45 6.41 -10.03 -4.62
CA GLU A 45 7.64 -10.08 -5.40
C GLU A 45 8.63 -8.97 -5.03
N ILE A 46 8.13 -7.74 -4.82
CA ILE A 46 9.01 -6.63 -4.45
C ILE A 46 9.49 -6.76 -2.99
N ILE A 47 8.64 -7.27 -2.09
CA ILE A 47 9.03 -7.57 -0.70
C ILE A 47 10.11 -8.66 -0.68
N SER A 48 9.96 -9.71 -1.48
CA SER A 48 10.94 -10.81 -1.59
C SER A 48 12.28 -10.38 -2.20
N LYS A 49 12.30 -9.29 -2.98
CA LYS A 49 13.54 -8.72 -3.54
C LYS A 49 14.21 -7.75 -2.58
N ILE A 50 13.44 -6.94 -1.86
CA ILE A 50 13.97 -5.96 -0.89
C ILE A 50 14.37 -6.64 0.41
N LEU A 51 13.62 -7.66 0.84
CA LEU A 51 13.78 -8.37 2.12
C LEU A 51 13.91 -7.41 3.31
N PRO A 52 12.87 -6.60 3.59
CA PRO A 52 12.96 -5.60 4.65
C PRO A 52 13.10 -6.24 6.03
N ASP A 53 13.86 -5.61 6.92
CA ASP A 53 13.96 -6.00 8.33
C ASP A 53 12.62 -5.83 9.07
N VAL A 54 11.80 -4.87 8.63
CA VAL A 54 10.47 -4.61 9.20
C VAL A 54 9.45 -4.38 8.09
N LEU A 55 8.39 -5.18 8.08
CA LEU A 55 7.22 -5.03 7.21
C LEU A 55 6.02 -4.52 8.01
N VAL A 56 5.41 -3.43 7.57
CA VAL A 56 4.29 -2.79 8.27
C VAL A 56 3.06 -2.71 7.37
N LYS A 57 1.89 -3.07 7.89
CA LYS A 57 0.60 -2.85 7.23
C LYS A 57 -0.39 -2.19 8.19
N GLY A 58 -1.05 -1.13 7.72
CA GLY A 58 -2.18 -0.53 8.43
C GLY A 58 -3.47 -1.33 8.20
N GLY A 59 -4.26 -1.51 9.26
CA GLY A 59 -5.50 -2.29 9.26
C GLY A 59 -5.53 -3.32 10.38
N ASP A 60 -6.69 -3.92 10.61
CA ASP A 60 -6.88 -4.95 11.64
C ASP A 60 -6.56 -6.34 11.07
N TRP A 61 -5.35 -6.51 10.53
CA TRP A 61 -4.86 -7.78 9.98
C TRP A 61 -4.05 -8.55 11.02
N LYS A 62 -4.14 -9.88 11.04
CA LYS A 62 -3.12 -10.69 11.74
C LYS A 62 -1.80 -10.57 11.00
N ALA A 63 -0.69 -10.62 11.72
CA ALA A 63 0.64 -10.47 11.12
C ALA A 63 0.88 -11.53 10.05
N GLU A 64 0.50 -12.79 10.32
CA GLU A 64 0.65 -13.90 9.37
C GLU A 64 -0.16 -13.72 8.06
N ASP A 65 -1.24 -12.93 8.08
CA ASP A 65 -2.10 -12.68 6.91
C ASP A 65 -1.58 -11.54 6.01
N ILE A 66 -0.47 -10.89 6.42
CA ILE A 66 0.16 -9.82 5.63
C ILE A 66 0.99 -10.46 4.52
N VAL A 67 0.68 -10.11 3.26
CA VAL A 67 1.47 -10.53 2.10
C VAL A 67 2.96 -10.23 2.30
N GLY A 68 3.79 -11.26 2.16
CA GLY A 68 5.24 -11.19 2.35
C GLY A 68 5.69 -11.43 3.79
N SER A 69 4.76 -11.74 4.72
CA SER A 69 5.10 -12.06 6.11
C SER A 69 6.01 -13.28 6.23
N ASP A 70 5.73 -14.32 5.45
CA ASP A 70 6.52 -15.56 5.39
C ASP A 70 7.98 -15.30 5.02
N VAL A 71 8.24 -14.54 3.95
CA VAL A 71 9.61 -14.26 3.48
C VAL A 71 10.37 -13.35 4.44
N VAL A 72 9.71 -12.35 5.02
CA VAL A 72 10.32 -11.43 5.99
C VAL A 72 10.68 -12.17 7.28
N ILE A 73 9.76 -12.96 7.84
CA ILE A 73 10.01 -13.73 9.06
C ILE A 73 11.10 -14.79 8.83
N LYS A 74 11.05 -15.50 7.70
CA LYS A 74 12.09 -16.48 7.34
C LYS A 74 13.49 -15.85 7.24
N ASN A 75 13.56 -14.58 6.84
CA ASN A 75 14.81 -13.82 6.76
C ASN A 75 15.19 -13.14 8.10
N GLY A 76 14.51 -13.45 9.20
CA GLY A 76 14.80 -12.89 10.53
C GLY A 76 14.21 -11.49 10.80
N GLY A 77 13.39 -10.97 9.88
CA GLY A 77 12.69 -9.70 10.04
C GLY A 77 11.43 -9.78 10.89
N MET A 78 10.75 -8.64 11.05
CA MET A 78 9.54 -8.50 11.83
C MET A 78 8.37 -8.00 11.00
N VAL A 79 7.16 -8.45 11.34
CA VAL A 79 5.92 -7.98 10.72
C VAL A 79 5.05 -7.31 11.76
N LYS A 80 4.56 -6.10 11.47
CA LYS A 80 3.74 -5.28 12.37
C LYS A 80 2.44 -4.87 11.70
N SER A 81 1.34 -5.09 12.41
CA SER A 81 0.02 -4.59 12.05
C SER A 81 -0.28 -3.34 12.87
N LEU A 82 -0.62 -2.23 12.21
CA LEU A 82 -0.96 -0.96 12.86
C LEU A 82 -2.47 -0.74 12.79
N LYS A 83 -3.06 -0.20 13.87
CA LYS A 83 -4.49 0.08 13.94
C LYS A 83 -4.97 0.94 12.77
N TYR A 84 -6.11 0.56 12.20
CA TYR A 84 -6.74 1.35 11.17
C TYR A 84 -7.20 2.71 11.70
N VAL A 85 -6.89 3.79 10.98
CA VAL A 85 -7.40 5.13 11.30
C VAL A 85 -8.67 5.36 10.48
N ASN A 86 -9.81 5.41 11.18
CA ASN A 86 -11.11 5.62 10.56
C ASN A 86 -11.23 7.01 9.89
N ASN A 87 -12.18 7.14 8.97
CA ASN A 87 -12.56 8.38 8.27
C ASN A 87 -11.56 8.92 7.23
N TYR A 88 -10.46 8.21 6.96
CA TYR A 88 -9.50 8.55 5.91
C TYR A 88 -9.55 7.53 4.76
N SER A 89 -10.45 7.76 3.80
CA SER A 89 -10.52 6.97 2.56
C SER A 89 -10.78 7.83 1.33
N THR A 90 -10.25 7.43 0.16
CA THR A 90 -10.50 8.13 -1.11
C THR A 90 -11.98 8.12 -1.46
N THR A 91 -12.70 7.04 -1.19
CA THR A 91 -14.16 6.96 -1.40
C THR A 91 -14.91 7.93 -0.49
N GLY A 92 -14.55 8.00 0.80
CA GLY A 92 -15.15 8.94 1.74
C GLY A 92 -14.87 10.41 1.38
N LEU A 93 -13.64 10.71 0.94
CA LEU A 93 -13.27 12.05 0.47
C LEU A 93 -14.11 12.48 -0.73
N ILE A 94 -14.25 11.62 -1.75
CA ILE A 94 -15.06 11.93 -2.94
C ILE A 94 -16.51 12.17 -2.56
N LYS A 95 -17.12 11.28 -1.76
CA LYS A 95 -18.51 11.47 -1.30
C LYS A 95 -18.70 12.82 -0.61
N ARG A 96 -17.76 13.22 0.25
CA ARG A 96 -17.80 14.51 0.95
C ARG A 96 -17.65 15.72 0.02
N ILE A 97 -16.86 15.59 -1.06
CA ILE A 97 -16.71 16.65 -2.07
C ILE A 97 -17.98 16.76 -2.91
N SER A 98 -18.56 15.63 -3.33
CA SER A 98 -19.77 15.59 -4.16
C SER A 98 -21.07 15.93 -3.42
N SER A 99 -21.06 15.89 -2.08
CA SER A 99 -22.20 16.25 -1.24
C SER A 99 -22.17 17.72 -0.78
N ARG A 100 -21.21 18.51 -1.26
CA ARG A 100 -21.17 19.97 -1.08
C ARG A 100 -21.86 20.63 -2.26
#